data_AF-A0A6I1ZIK4-F1
#
_entry.id   AF-A0A6I1ZIK4-F1
#
_cell.length_a   1.000
_cell.length_b   1.000
_cell.length_c   1.000
_cell.angle_alpha   90.00
_cell.angle_beta   90.00
_cell.angle_gamma   90.00
#
_symmetry.space_group_name_H-M   'P 1'
#
loop_
_entity.id
_entity.type
_entity.pdbx_description
1 polymer ?
#
loop_
_entity_poly.entity_id
_entity_poly.type
_entity_poly.pdbx_seq_one_letter_code
_entity_poly.pdbx_strand_id
1 'polypeptide(L)'
;MTAPGQAHHQGVFERLPGIIRALVADHTPDLPVFKGLVITGSDRMRLYLTAPDGCLTYGADVIISHTGPGLLSGITSGYLDNEHDQKPTDDPLCDVVVDLTSY
;
A
#
# COMPACT_ATOMS: atom_id res chain seq x y z
N MET A 1 -30.24 9.66 9.14
CA MET A 1 -29.33 9.17 10.19
C MET A 1 -28.47 8.09 9.58
N THR A 2 -27.24 8.41 9.19
CA THR A 2 -26.25 7.44 8.71
C THR A 2 -25.69 6.67 9.90
N ALA A 3 -25.63 5.35 9.80
CA ALA A 3 -25.09 4.50 10.85
C ALA A 3 -23.61 4.86 11.14
N PRO A 4 -23.16 4.84 12.41
CA PRO A 4 -21.82 5.30 12.80
C PRO A 4 -20.67 4.57 12.06
N GLY A 5 -20.89 3.32 11.62
CA GLY A 5 -19.92 2.59 10.78
C GLY A 5 -19.81 3.06 9.33
N GLN A 6 -20.84 3.70 8.78
CA GLN A 6 -20.85 4.23 7.40
C GLN A 6 -20.11 5.57 7.31
N ALA A 7 -20.19 6.40 8.35
CA ALA A 7 -19.48 7.68 8.41
C ALA A 7 -17.94 7.49 8.47
N HIS A 8 -17.47 6.47 9.21
CA HIS A 8 -16.05 6.13 9.28
C HIS A 8 -15.52 5.64 7.93
N HIS A 9 -16.29 4.78 7.25
CA HIS A 9 -15.91 4.22 5.95
C HIS A 9 -15.80 5.29 4.86
N GLN A 10 -16.69 6.30 4.88
CA GLN A 10 -16.66 7.38 3.90
C GLN A 10 -15.45 8.31 4.08
N GLY A 11 -15.11 8.69 5.32
CA GLY A 11 -13.96 9.57 5.59
C GLY A 11 -12.60 8.92 5.35
N VAL A 12 -12.52 7.59 5.40
CA VAL A 12 -11.28 6.84 5.11
C VAL A 12 -11.00 6.84 3.60
N PHE A 13 -12.01 6.58 2.76
CA PHE A 13 -11.81 6.57 1.31
C PHE A 13 -11.60 7.95 0.69
N GLU A 14 -12.01 9.02 1.37
CA GLU A 14 -11.67 10.40 0.96
C GLU A 14 -10.15 10.66 0.93
N ARG A 15 -9.35 9.86 1.64
CA ARG A 15 -7.88 9.96 1.63
C ARG A 15 -7.21 9.24 0.47
N LEU A 16 -7.88 8.25 -0.14
CA LEU A 16 -7.30 7.42 -1.20
C LEU A 16 -6.75 8.24 -2.37
N PRO A 17 -7.46 9.26 -2.92
CA PRO A 17 -6.92 10.03 -4.03
C PRO A 17 -5.61 10.74 -3.68
N GLY A 18 -5.46 11.22 -2.44
CA GLY A 18 -4.24 11.86 -1.97
C GLY A 18 -3.08 10.87 -1.87
N ILE A 19 -3.34 9.67 -1.38
CA ILE A 19 -2.35 8.59 -1.29
C ILE A 19 -1.88 8.17 -2.69
N ILE A 20 -2.82 7.89 -3.60
CA ILE A 20 -2.51 7.50 -4.98
C ILE A 20 -1.70 8.60 -5.67
N ARG A 21 -2.11 9.86 -5.51
CA ARG A 21 -1.39 10.99 -6.09
C ARG A 21 0.06 11.06 -5.60
N ALA A 22 0.30 10.81 -4.32
CA ALA A 22 1.65 10.81 -3.77
C ALA A 22 2.49 9.65 -4.33
N LEU A 23 1.94 8.44 -4.39
CA LEU A 23 2.61 7.27 -4.97
C LEU A 23 2.97 7.46 -6.45
N VAL A 24 2.10 8.12 -7.23
CA VAL A 24 2.36 8.40 -8.65
C VAL A 24 3.33 9.57 -8.83
N ALA A 25 3.27 10.58 -7.95
CA ALA A 25 4.13 11.75 -8.03
C ALA A 25 5.59 11.44 -7.68
N ASP A 26 5.83 10.47 -6.79
CA ASP A 26 7.16 10.10 -6.31
C ASP A 26 7.86 9.06 -7.21
N HIS A 27 7.47 8.98 -8.49
CA HIS A 27 8.07 8.01 -9.42
C HIS A 27 9.47 8.45 -9.86
N THR A 28 10.48 7.81 -9.27
CA THR A 28 11.89 7.85 -9.69
C THR A 28 12.28 6.46 -10.18
N PRO A 29 13.17 6.29 -11.18
CA PRO A 29 13.57 4.98 -11.69
C PRO A 29 14.14 4.01 -10.63
N ASP A 30 14.62 4.52 -9.50
CA ASP A 30 15.15 3.73 -8.39
C ASP A 30 14.09 3.34 -7.35
N LEU A 31 12.82 3.72 -7.57
CA LEU A 31 11.72 3.50 -6.62
C LEU A 31 10.70 2.48 -7.13
N PRO A 32 10.06 1.71 -6.22
CA PRO A 32 9.01 0.79 -6.60
C PRO A 32 7.87 1.48 -7.34
N VAL A 33 7.42 0.88 -8.45
CA VAL A 33 6.37 1.43 -9.30
C VAL A 33 5.01 1.00 -8.80
N PHE A 34 4.16 1.98 -8.48
CA PHE A 34 2.76 1.72 -8.15
C PHE A 34 1.99 1.18 -9.36
N LYS A 35 1.46 -0.04 -9.22
CA LYS A 35 0.61 -0.70 -10.24
C LYS A 35 -0.87 -0.58 -9.96
N GLY A 36 -1.26 -0.53 -8.70
CA GLY A 36 -2.67 -0.51 -8.32
C GLY A 36 -2.87 -0.83 -6.86
N LEU A 37 -4.14 -0.91 -6.46
CA LEU A 37 -4.53 -1.27 -5.10
C LEU A 37 -5.82 -2.07 -5.08
N VAL A 38 -6.05 -2.79 -3.99
CA VAL A 38 -7.34 -3.41 -3.68
C VAL A 38 -7.72 -3.08 -2.23
N ILE A 39 -8.99 -2.72 -2.02
CA ILE A 39 -9.55 -2.53 -0.68
C ILE A 39 -9.88 -3.92 -0.10
N THR A 40 -9.22 -4.30 0.98
CA THR A 40 -9.37 -5.62 1.61
C THR A 40 -10.22 -5.57 2.89
N GLY A 41 -10.54 -4.37 3.37
CA GLY A 41 -11.39 -4.19 4.54
C GLY A 41 -11.85 -2.74 4.73
N SER A 42 -12.46 -2.46 5.88
CA SER A 42 -13.07 -1.15 6.16
C SER A 42 -12.07 0.00 6.28
N ASP A 43 -10.82 -0.32 6.56
CA ASP A 43 -9.70 0.60 6.71
C ASP A 43 -8.38 -0.06 6.28
N ARG A 44 -8.48 -1.08 5.42
CA ARG A 44 -7.34 -1.87 4.95
C ARG A 44 -7.32 -1.90 3.44
N MET A 45 -6.13 -1.75 2.88
CA MET A 45 -5.89 -1.96 1.46
C MET A 45 -4.56 -2.66 1.25
N ARG A 46 -4.46 -3.32 0.11
CA ARG A 46 -3.19 -3.82 -0.41
C ARG A 46 -2.75 -2.93 -1.56
N LEU A 47 -1.52 -2.45 -1.50
CA LEU A 47 -0.84 -1.75 -2.59
C LEU A 47 -0.03 -2.76 -3.39
N TYR A 48 -0.13 -2.70 -4.72
CA TYR A 48 0.70 -3.49 -5.63
C TYR A 48 1.83 -2.61 -6.15
N LEU A 49 3.05 -2.99 -5.84
CA LEU A 49 4.27 -2.22 -6.11
C LEU A 49 5.27 -3.14 -6.79
N THR A 50 5.77 -2.76 -7.97
CA THR A 50 6.82 -3.54 -8.64
C THR A 50 8.18 -2.97 -8.30
N ALA A 51 9.12 -3.83 -7.92
CA ALA A 51 10.50 -3.49 -7.64
C ALA A 51 11.13 -2.68 -8.79
N PRO A 52 12.09 -1.79 -8.52
CA PRO A 52 12.75 -0.98 -9.55
C PRO A 52 13.39 -1.81 -10.68
N ASP A 53 13.93 -2.98 -10.34
CA ASP A 53 14.53 -3.92 -11.29
C ASP A 53 13.49 -4.74 -12.10
N GLY A 54 12.21 -4.62 -11.75
CA GLY A 54 11.10 -5.34 -12.36
C GLY A 54 11.01 -6.82 -11.98
N CYS A 55 11.88 -7.32 -11.11
CA CYS A 55 11.98 -8.75 -10.79
C CYS A 55 10.87 -9.25 -9.87
N LEU A 56 10.36 -8.37 -9.00
CA LEU A 56 9.39 -8.72 -7.95
C LEU A 56 8.23 -7.73 -7.92
N THR A 57 7.03 -8.24 -7.67
CA THR A 57 5.86 -7.44 -7.33
C THR A 57 5.46 -7.70 -5.88
N TYR A 58 5.50 -6.65 -5.07
CA TYR A 58 5.11 -6.63 -3.67
C TYR A 58 3.63 -6.31 -3.53
N GLY A 59 2.94 -7.09 -2.69
CA GLY A 59 1.64 -6.75 -2.12
C GLY A 59 1.82 -6.17 -0.72
N ALA A 60 1.80 -4.84 -0.58
CA ALA A 60 1.96 -4.18 0.71
C ALA A 60 0.60 -3.92 1.37
N ASP A 61 0.31 -4.63 2.45
CA ASP A 61 -0.91 -4.44 3.24
C ASP A 61 -0.75 -3.25 4.19
N VAL A 62 -1.64 -2.27 4.08
CA VAL A 62 -1.57 -1.00 4.83
C VAL A 62 -2.93 -0.62 5.43
N ILE A 63 -2.88 0.17 6.50
CA ILE A 63 -4.08 0.81 7.06
C ILE A 63 -4.30 2.16 6.36
N ILE A 64 -5.46 2.37 5.75
CA ILE A 64 -5.74 3.56 4.92
C ILE A 64 -5.71 4.82 5.79
N SER A 65 -6.32 4.78 6.98
CA SER A 65 -6.35 5.90 7.93
C SER A 65 -4.96 6.27 8.48
N HIS A 66 -4.01 5.34 8.49
CA HIS A 66 -2.62 5.56 8.91
C HIS A 66 -1.68 5.85 7.75
N THR A 67 -2.13 5.67 6.51
CA THR A 67 -1.30 5.93 5.33
C THR A 67 -1.07 7.43 5.19
N GLY A 68 0.13 7.86 5.58
CA GLY A 68 0.61 9.23 5.48
C GLY A 68 2.00 9.32 4.86
N PRO A 69 2.62 10.51 4.86
CA PRO A 69 3.94 10.72 4.25
C PRO A 69 5.03 9.77 4.77
N GLY A 70 4.95 9.37 6.05
CA GLY A 70 5.92 8.44 6.66
C GLY A 70 5.87 7.03 6.05
N LEU A 71 4.68 6.48 5.83
CA LEU A 71 4.52 5.17 5.20
C LEU A 71 4.94 5.19 3.73
N LEU A 72 4.60 6.29 3.02
CA LEU A 72 5.02 6.49 1.64
C LEU A 72 6.55 6.58 1.54
N SER A 73 7.20 7.32 2.44
CA SER A 73 8.65 7.37 2.59
C SER A 73 9.26 6.01 2.96
N GLY A 74 8.55 5.18 3.73
CA GLY A 74 8.97 3.81 4.05
C GLY A 74 9.00 2.94 2.81
N ILE A 75 7.91 2.92 2.05
CA ILE A 75 7.79 2.18 0.79
C ILE A 75 8.92 2.54 -0.19
N THR A 76 9.29 3.82 -0.27
CA THR A 76 10.36 4.30 -1.16
C THR A 76 11.78 4.10 -0.61
N SER A 77 11.95 3.77 0.67
CA SER A 77 13.29 3.60 1.30
C SER A 77 13.75 2.14 1.42
N GLY A 78 13.07 1.19 0.77
CA GLY A 78 13.48 -0.21 0.73
C GLY A 78 12.83 -1.09 1.82
N TYR A 79 11.77 -0.62 2.47
CA TYR A 79 11.04 -1.44 3.46
C TYR A 79 10.41 -2.70 2.84
N LEU A 80 10.11 -2.65 1.54
CA LEU A 80 9.62 -3.80 0.79
C LEU A 80 10.68 -4.90 0.64
N ASP A 81 11.96 -4.52 0.59
CA ASP A 81 13.08 -5.44 0.38
C ASP A 81 13.51 -6.16 1.67
N ASN A 82 12.87 -5.87 2.81
CA ASN A 82 13.15 -6.58 4.04
C ASN A 82 12.59 -8.02 3.99
N GLU A 83 13.44 -8.97 3.63
CA GLU A 83 13.11 -10.39 3.50
C GLU A 83 12.47 -11.00 4.77
N HIS A 84 12.72 -10.43 5.96
CA HIS A 84 12.13 -10.91 7.22
C HIS A 84 10.63 -10.60 7.35
N ASP A 85 10.16 -9.55 6.68
CA ASP A 85 8.76 -9.12 6.71
C ASP A 85 7.97 -9.63 5.50
N GLN A 86 8.68 -10.20 4.52
CA GLN A 86 8.07 -10.80 3.33
C GLN A 86 7.49 -12.18 3.65
N LYS A 87 6.26 -12.40 3.19
CA LYS A 87 5.56 -13.67 3.29
C LYS A 87 5.18 -14.18 1.90
N PRO A 88 5.24 -15.50 1.68
CA PRO A 88 4.66 -16.08 0.47
C PRO A 88 3.15 -15.81 0.43
N THR A 89 2.63 -15.66 -0.78
CA THR A 89 1.24 -15.27 -1.04
C THR A 89 0.62 -16.14 -2.11
N ASP A 90 -0.67 -16.42 -1.97
CA ASP A 90 -1.49 -17.08 -3.00
C ASP A 90 -2.15 -16.06 -3.96
N ASP A 91 -1.92 -14.76 -3.75
CA ASP A 91 -2.45 -13.69 -4.58
C ASP A 91 -1.72 -13.65 -5.94
N PRO A 92 -2.40 -13.88 -7.08
CA PRO A 92 -1.76 -13.96 -8.39
C PRO A 92 -1.21 -12.62 -8.90
N LEU A 93 -1.46 -11.51 -8.20
CA LEU A 93 -1.03 -10.17 -8.57
C LEU A 93 0.30 -9.74 -7.92
N CYS A 94 0.85 -10.54 -7.00
CA CYS A 94 2.12 -10.25 -6.34
C CYS A 94 2.90 -11.53 -6.04
N ASP A 95 4.22 -11.43 -6.03
CA ASP A 95 5.13 -12.55 -5.73
C ASP A 95 5.29 -12.74 -4.21
N VAL A 96 5.25 -11.65 -3.45
CA VAL A 96 5.37 -11.62 -1.99
C VAL A 96 4.45 -10.57 -1.38
N VAL A 97 4.03 -10.80 -0.14
CA VAL A 97 3.24 -9.85 0.65
C VAL A 97 4.07 -9.33 1.81
N VAL A 98 3.97 -8.03 2.05
CA VAL A 98 4.57 -7.34 3.19
C VAL A 98 3.46 -6.72 4.03
N ASP A 99 3.43 -7.04 5.32
CA ASP A 99 2.44 -6.49 6.24
C ASP A 99 2.96 -5.19 6.87
N LEU A 100 2.47 -4.06 6.38
CA LEU A 100 2.78 -2.72 6.87
C LEU A 100 1.63 -2.15 7.73
N THR A 101 0.71 -2.99 8.21
CA THR A 101 -0.44 -2.52 9.00
C THR A 101 -0.07 -2.05 10.41
N SER A 102 1.14 -2.38 10.86
CA SER A 102 1.68 -1.98 12.18
C SER A 102 2.45 -0.66 12.15
N TYR A 103 2.57 -0.02 10.98
CA TYR A 103 3.28 1.23 10.76
C TYR A 103 2.40 2.47 10.92
#